data_AF-X1DY56-F1
#
_entry.id   AF-X1DY56-F1
#
_cell.length_a   1.000
_cell.length_b   1.000
_cell.length_c   1.000
_cell.angle_alpha   90.00
_cell.angle_beta   90.00
_cell.angle_gamma   90.00
#
_symmetry.space_group_name_H-M   'P 1'
#
loop_
_entity.id
_entity.type
_entity.pdbx_description
1 polymer ?
#
loop_
_entity_poly.entity_id
_entity_poly.type
_entity_poly.pdbx_seq_one_letter_code
_entity_poly.pdbx_strand_id
1 'polypeptide(L)' 'KVILINLGEEDFIIQRGDRIAQLVIQKIFFPNFKIVKTLDKTKRGEGGFGHSGVKCSNK' A
#
# COMPACT_ATOMS: atom_id res chain seq x y z
N LYS A 1 -9.16 -16.07 -7.88
CA LYS A 1 -9.88 -15.96 -6.59
C LYS A 1 -9.68 -14.55 -6.06
N VAL A 2 -10.69 -13.97 -5.41
CA VAL A 2 -10.63 -12.63 -4.81
C VAL A 2 -10.97 -12.80 -3.33
N ILE A 3 -10.16 -12.21 -2.45
CA ILE A 3 -10.46 -12.16 -1.01
C ILE A 3 -11.27 -10.90 -0.77
N LEU A 4 -12.45 -11.06 -0.18
CA LEU A 4 -13.37 -9.96 0.12
C LEU A 4 -13.57 -9.87 1.63
N ILE A 5 -13.75 -8.65 2.12
CA ILE A 5 -14.19 -8.38 3.48
C ILE A 5 -15.35 -7.38 3.39
N ASN A 6 -16.50 -7.75 3.96
CA ASN A 6 -17.60 -6.82 4.17
C ASN A 6 -17.37 -6.13 5.52
N LEU A 7 -17.22 -4.82 5.51
CA LEU A 7 -17.05 -3.99 6.72
C LEU A 7 -18.35 -3.25 7.09
N GLY A 8 -19.45 -3.51 6.39
CA GLY A 8 -20.78 -3.02 6.72
C GLY A 8 -21.49 -3.90 7.76
N GLU A 9 -22.62 -3.39 8.26
CA GLU A 9 -23.44 -4.10 9.26
C GLU A 9 -24.43 -5.09 8.63
N GLU A 10 -24.71 -4.93 7.33
CA GLU A 10 -25.68 -5.72 6.58
C GLU A 10 -24.99 -6.69 5.60
N ASP A 11 -25.72 -7.74 5.21
CA ASP A 11 -25.24 -8.74 4.24
C ASP A 11 -25.00 -8.13 2.85
N PHE A 12 -23.85 -8.49 2.25
CA PHE A 12 -23.54 -8.17 0.86
C PHE A 12 -23.58 -9.44 -0.01
N ILE A 13 -24.69 -9.62 -0.73
CA ILE A 13 -24.93 -10.81 -1.56
C ILE A 13 -24.29 -10.63 -2.93
N ILE A 14 -23.37 -11.54 -3.28
CA ILE A 14 -22.73 -11.60 -4.61
C ILE A 14 -23.39 -12.68 -5.45
N GLN A 15 -23.72 -12.34 -6.69
CA GLN A 15 -24.27 -13.24 -7.67
C GLN A 15 -23.27 -13.56 -8.78
N ARG A 16 -23.54 -14.65 -9.50
CA ARG A 16 -22.71 -15.04 -10.64
C ARG A 16 -22.82 -13.98 -11.74
N GLY A 17 -21.67 -13.39 -12.10
CA GLY A 17 -21.59 -12.34 -13.12
C GLY A 17 -21.25 -10.97 -12.54
N ASP A 18 -21.32 -10.81 -11.22
CA ASP A 18 -20.97 -9.55 -10.57
C ASP A 18 -19.49 -9.22 -10.72
N ARG A 19 -19.22 -7.96 -11.04
CA ARG A 19 -17.85 -7.42 -11.09
C ARG A 19 -17.43 -7.01 -9.69
N ILE A 20 -16.80 -7.94 -8.97
CA ILE A 20 -16.42 -7.78 -7.55
C ILE A 20 -14.99 -7.29 -7.30
N ALA A 21 -14.16 -7.20 -8.34
CA ALA A 21 -12.79 -6.67 -8.28
C ALA A 21 -12.26 -6.35 -9.68
N GLN A 22 -11.10 -5.71 -9.74
CA GLN A 22 -10.35 -5.47 -10.98
C GLN A 22 -8.92 -6.00 -10.86
N LEU A 23 -8.42 -6.61 -11.93
CA LEU A 23 -7.02 -7.01 -12.04
C LEU A 23 -6.16 -5.80 -12.45
N VAL A 24 -5.07 -5.55 -11.74
CA VAL A 24 -4.06 -4.56 -12.10
C VAL A 24 -2.75 -5.26 -12.41
N ILE A 25 -2.20 -5.01 -13.60
CA ILE A 25 -0.91 -5.54 -14.02
C ILE A 25 0.16 -4.52 -13.66
N GLN A 26 0.99 -4.84 -12.67
CA GLN A 26 2.06 -3.96 -12.18
C GLN A 26 3.42 -4.63 -12.37
N LYS A 27 4.39 -3.85 -12.86
CA LYS A 27 5.79 -4.30 -12.94
C LYS A 27 6.38 -4.41 -11.54
N ILE A 28 7.03 -5.53 -11.26
CA ILE A 28 7.81 -5.78 -10.04
C ILE A 28 9.24 -6.20 -10.39
N PHE A 29 10.13 -6.11 -9.41
CA PHE A 29 11.51 -6.58 -9.50
C PHE A 29 11.72 -7.77 -8.56
N PHE A 30 12.62 -8.67 -8.95
CA PHE A 30 13.06 -9.80 -8.14
C PHE A 30 14.53 -9.58 -7.72
N PRO A 31 14.79 -8.71 -6.73
CA PRO A 31 16.16 -8.42 -6.31
C PRO A 31 16.71 -9.57 -5.46
N ASN A 32 18.04 -9.74 -5.50
CA ASN A 32 18.74 -10.55 -4.50
C ASN A 32 19.00 -9.70 -3.26
N PHE A 33 18.67 -10.24 -2.08
CA PHE A 33 18.97 -9.57 -0.82
C PHE A 33 20.47 -9.59 -0.54
N LYS A 34 21.03 -8.43 -0.19
CA LYS A 34 22.42 -8.29 0.24
C LYS A 34 22.45 -7.81 1.70
N ILE A 35 23.01 -8.63 2.58
CA ILE A 35 23.18 -8.29 3.99
C ILE A 35 24.34 -7.30 4.11
N VAL A 36 24.10 -6.19 4.82
CA VAL A 36 25.10 -5.14 5.10
C VAL A 36 24.96 -4.69 6.56
N LYS A 37 26.03 -4.13 7.14
CA LYS A 37 26.02 -3.64 8.53
C LYS A 37 25.21 -2.35 8.69
N THR A 38 25.25 -1.47 7.69
CA THR A 38 24.60 -0.14 7.70
C THR A 38 24.18 0.26 6.30
N LEU A 39 23.12 1.08 6.19
CA LEU A 39 22.68 1.71 4.95
C LEU A 39 23.17 3.16 4.86
N ASP A 40 23.23 3.72 3.66
CA ASP A 40 23.58 5.12 3.42
C ASP A 40 22.48 6.08 3.92
N LYS A 41 22.88 7.28 4.34
CA LYS A 41 21.93 8.32 4.77
C LYS A 41 21.22 8.93 3.56
N THR A 42 19.95 9.28 3.73
CA THR A 42 19.16 10.02 2.73
C THR A 42 18.59 11.29 3.36
N LYS A 43 18.12 12.24 2.53
CA LYS A 43 17.44 13.46 3.02
C LYS A 43 16.21 13.16 3.89
N ARG A 44 15.52 12.03 3.65
CA ARG A 44 14.36 11.59 4.43
C ARG A 44 14.77 10.92 5.74
N GLY A 45 15.89 10.20 5.75
CA GLY A 45 16.39 9.49 6.93
C GLY A 45 15.33 8.57 7.53
N GLU A 46 15.10 8.73 8.84
CA GLU A 46 14.14 7.96 9.64
C GLU A 46 12.69 8.48 9.54
N GLY A 47 12.44 9.51 8.73
CA GLY A 47 11.10 10.10 8.58
C GLY A 47 10.05 9.09 8.08
N GLY A 48 8.93 9.01 8.78
CA GLY A 48 7.77 8.15 8.46
C GLY A 48 6.49 8.67 9.11
N PHE A 49 5.37 7.94 8.99
CA PHE A 49 4.14 8.20 9.78
C PHE A 49 3.64 9.65 9.79
N GLY A 50 3.56 10.30 8.63
CA GLY A 50 3.14 11.71 8.56
C GLY A 50 4.23 12.72 8.90
N HIS A 51 5.51 12.34 8.83
CA HIS A 51 6.69 13.21 9.02
C HIS A 51 6.66 14.53 8.22
N SER A 52 5.99 14.56 7.06
CA SER A 52 5.83 15.77 6.25
C SER A 52 4.73 16.72 6.75
N GLY A 53 4.05 16.37 7.84
CA GLY A 53 2.91 17.10 8.38
C GLY A 53 1.65 16.97 7.51
N VAL A 54 0.58 17.59 8.01
CA VAL A 54 -0.75 17.65 7.36
C VAL A 54 -1.12 19.06 6.88
N LYS A 55 -0.36 20.08 7.29
CA LYS A 55 -0.54 21.48 6.87
C LYS A 55 0.73 21.95 6.18
N CYS A 56 0.58 22.61 5.03
CA CYS A 56 1.65 23.37 4.43
C CYS A 56 1.80 24.66 5.27
N SER A 57 2.91 24.85 5.95
CA SER A 57 3.21 26.15 6.56
C SER A 57 3.60 27.10 5.43
N ASN A 58 2.62 27.80 4.86
CA ASN A 58 2.89 28.99 4.06
C ASN A 58 3.50 30.03 5.02
N LYS A 59 4.81 30.24 4.90
CA LYS A 59 5.37 31.56 5.15
C LYS A 59 5.07 32.42 3.94
#